data_AF-A0A377GD93-F1
#
_entry.id   AF-A0A377GD93-F1
#
_cell.length_a   1.000
_cell.length_b   1.000
_cell.length_c   1.000
_cell.angle_alpha   90.00
_cell.angle_beta   90.00
_cell.angle_gamma   90.00
#
_symmetry.space_group_name_H-M   'P 1'
#
loop_
_entity.id
_entity.type
_entity.pdbx_description
1 polymer ?
#
loop_
_entity_poly.entity_id
_entity_poly.type
_entity_poly.pdbx_seq_one_letter_code
_entity_poly.pdbx_strand_id
1 'polypeptide(L)'
;MVRLSTLVIYIGEDDDPRRNDLPYRTLHHPKTEQQKSVLRMSHPELSALLDYKNKTVVDYFCTHHPEFSQKEGESLFADLLAWMWLNKQRAKQGKKTYLFGPLLILDELWHAFILHTRDYVDFSTRYFNTYFHHDIEAIGQEHEMAEDELSEYLQDCFTYLGSQWVARRFASAL
;
A
#
# COMPACT_ATOMS: atom_id res chain seq x y z
N MET A 1 -8.15 -9.01 -25.79
CA MET A 1 -8.06 -7.60 -25.38
C MET A 1 -8.85 -7.47 -24.09
N VAL A 2 -8.17 -7.61 -22.95
CA VAL A 2 -8.82 -7.48 -21.64
C VAL A 2 -8.92 -5.99 -21.36
N ARG A 3 -10.15 -5.45 -21.34
CA ARG A 3 -10.37 -4.10 -20.80
C ARG A 3 -10.24 -4.22 -19.29
N LEU A 4 -9.11 -3.77 -18.77
CA LEU A 4 -8.86 -3.64 -17.35
C LEU A 4 -9.36 -2.25 -16.94
N SER A 5 -10.43 -2.21 -16.16
CA SER A 5 -10.74 -1.01 -15.37
C SER A 5 -9.71 -1.01 -14.24
N THR A 6 -8.61 -0.28 -14.39
CA THR A 6 -7.45 -0.31 -13.49
C THR A 6 -7.47 0.90 -12.57
N LEU A 7 -7.08 0.70 -11.30
CA LEU A 7 -6.66 1.76 -10.41
C LEU A 7 -5.18 1.58 -10.06
N VAL A 8 -4.39 2.62 -10.29
CA VAL A 8 -2.92 2.56 -10.25
C VAL A 8 -2.40 3.53 -9.22
N ILE A 9 -1.51 3.03 -8.35
CA ILE A 9 -0.83 3.81 -7.32
C ILE A 9 0.61 4.11 -7.77
N TYR A 10 0.97 5.40 -7.84
CA TYR A 10 2.33 5.86 -8.11
C TYR A 10 2.88 6.67 -6.93
N ILE A 11 3.86 6.11 -6.20
CA ILE A 11 4.62 6.89 -5.21
C ILE A 11 5.89 7.43 -5.87
N GLY A 12 5.81 8.66 -6.39
CA GLY A 12 6.99 9.48 -6.69
C GLY A 12 7.43 10.24 -5.46
N GLU A 13 8.74 10.45 -5.28
CA GLU A 13 9.24 11.37 -4.27
C GLU A 13 8.77 12.81 -4.58
N ASP A 14 8.31 13.51 -3.54
CA ASP A 14 7.76 14.87 -3.57
C ASP A 14 8.63 15.87 -4.36
N ASP A 15 8.14 16.31 -5.52
CA ASP A 15 8.61 17.49 -6.25
C ASP A 15 7.42 18.43 -6.54
N ASP A 16 6.67 18.84 -5.51
CA ASP A 16 5.62 19.89 -5.64
C ASP A 16 6.23 21.31 -5.44
N PRO A 17 6.33 22.13 -6.50
CA PRO A 17 6.90 23.47 -6.42
C PRO A 17 6.00 24.51 -5.70
N ARG A 18 4.80 24.15 -5.24
CA ARG A 18 3.83 25.11 -4.63
C ARG A 18 3.96 25.26 -3.11
N ARG A 19 4.98 24.66 -2.47
CA ARG A 19 5.13 24.65 -1.00
C ARG A 19 5.75 25.90 -0.36
N ASN A 20 6.09 26.94 -1.12
CA ASN A 20 6.95 28.03 -0.62
C ASN A 20 6.29 29.23 0.09
N ASP A 21 4.96 29.31 0.22
CA ASP A 21 4.34 30.61 0.59
C ASP A 21 3.55 30.66 1.92
N LEU A 22 3.93 29.92 2.97
CA LEU A 22 3.38 30.18 4.32
C LEU A 22 4.43 30.04 5.44
N PRO A 23 4.66 31.06 6.29
CA PRO A 23 5.62 30.96 7.38
C PRO A 23 4.94 30.36 8.62
N TYR A 24 4.98 29.02 8.75
CA TYR A 24 4.76 28.41 10.07
C TYR A 24 6.03 28.58 10.91
N ARG A 25 5.92 29.41 11.94
CA ARG A 25 6.99 29.70 12.89
C ARG A 25 7.18 28.49 13.81
N THR A 26 8.04 27.54 13.43
CA THR A 26 8.37 26.37 14.24
C THR A 26 9.39 26.76 15.32
N LEU A 27 9.00 26.63 16.60
CA LEU A 27 9.91 26.71 17.74
C LEU A 27 10.86 25.51 17.72
N HIS A 28 12.08 25.69 17.20
CA HIS A 28 13.12 24.68 17.23
C HIS A 28 13.67 24.50 18.66
N HIS A 29 13.25 23.43 19.33
CA HIS A 29 14.01 22.85 20.43
C HIS A 29 15.05 21.89 19.83
N PRO A 30 16.35 22.02 20.15
CA PRO A 30 17.36 21.07 19.69
C PRO A 30 17.14 19.71 20.38
N LYS A 31 16.90 18.68 19.56
CA LYS A 31 16.73 17.30 20.01
C LYS A 31 18.08 16.67 20.39
N THR A 32 18.11 15.94 21.51
CA THR A 32 19.32 15.32 22.07
C THR A 32 19.83 14.16 21.20
N GLU A 33 21.10 13.80 21.32
CA GLU A 33 21.74 12.67 20.60
C GLU A 33 20.99 11.33 20.78
N GLN A 34 20.27 11.16 21.89
CA GLN A 34 19.44 9.99 22.16
C GLN A 34 18.16 9.93 21.31
N GLN A 35 17.67 11.08 20.81
CA GLN A 35 16.58 11.17 19.83
C GLN A 35 17.09 11.02 18.37
N LYS A 36 18.40 11.22 18.13
CA LYS A 36 19.01 10.96 16.82
C LYS A 36 19.25 9.48 16.57
N SER A 37 19.45 8.66 17.60
CA SER A 37 19.69 7.22 17.44
C SER A 37 18.44 6.40 17.07
N VAL A 38 17.23 6.93 17.33
CA VAL A 38 15.95 6.31 16.92
C VAL A 38 15.67 6.52 15.42
N LEU A 39 16.36 7.45 14.76
CA LEU A 39 16.27 7.70 13.31
C LEU A 39 17.22 6.81 12.49
N ARG A 40 17.50 5.58 12.95
CA ARG A 40 18.07 4.57 12.05
C ARG A 40 16.95 4.07 11.15
N MET A 41 17.05 4.43 9.87
CA MET A 41 16.16 4.07 8.76
C MET A 41 15.99 2.56 8.60
N SER A 42 15.22 1.91 9.47
CA SER A 42 14.76 0.54 9.22
C SER A 42 13.43 0.62 8.48
N HIS A 43 13.46 0.31 7.19
CA HIS A 43 12.23 -0.08 6.50
C HIS A 43 11.59 -1.24 7.27
N PRO A 44 10.26 -1.30 7.38
CA PRO A 44 9.62 -2.36 8.14
C PRO A 44 9.94 -3.70 7.49
N GLU A 45 10.33 -4.67 8.31
CA GLU A 45 10.32 -6.08 7.88
C GLU A 45 8.88 -6.48 7.57
N LEU A 46 8.69 -7.33 6.56
CA LEU A 46 7.35 -7.77 6.15
C LEU A 46 6.58 -8.38 7.33
N SER A 47 7.25 -9.18 8.17
CA SER A 47 6.66 -9.78 9.37
C SER A 47 6.10 -8.74 10.34
N ALA A 48 6.86 -7.68 10.63
CA ALA A 48 6.43 -6.62 11.54
C ALA A 48 5.20 -5.86 11.01
N LEU A 49 5.08 -5.72 9.68
CA LEU A 49 3.91 -5.13 9.05
C LEU A 49 2.69 -6.07 9.13
N LEU A 50 2.88 -7.37 8.86
CA LEU A 50 1.80 -8.37 8.89
C LEU A 50 1.22 -8.63 10.28
N ASP A 51 1.97 -8.29 11.34
CA ASP A 51 1.50 -8.31 12.73
C ASP A 51 0.48 -7.21 13.04
N TYR A 52 0.40 -6.15 12.22
CA TYR A 52 -0.61 -5.10 12.39
C TYR A 52 -2.01 -5.66 12.09
N LYS A 53 -2.96 -5.43 13.01
CA LYS A 53 -4.37 -5.81 12.89
C LYS A 53 -5.25 -4.60 13.14
N ASN A 54 -6.32 -4.47 12.38
CA ASN A 54 -7.35 -3.47 12.61
C ASN A 54 -8.73 -4.09 12.44
N LYS A 55 -9.35 -4.50 13.56
CA LYS A 55 -10.66 -5.14 13.55
C LYS A 55 -11.74 -4.21 12.99
N THR A 56 -11.69 -2.92 13.32
CA THR A 56 -12.68 -1.94 12.88
C THR A 56 -12.73 -1.83 11.35
N VAL A 57 -11.56 -1.76 10.71
CA VAL A 57 -11.46 -1.72 9.24
C VAL A 57 -12.00 -3.00 8.61
N VAL A 58 -11.63 -4.16 9.16
CA VAL A 58 -12.10 -5.46 8.65
C VAL A 58 -13.61 -5.62 8.83
N ASP A 59 -14.16 -5.26 10.00
CA ASP A 59 -15.59 -5.31 10.27
C ASP A 59 -16.37 -4.39 9.31
N TYR A 60 -15.85 -3.18 9.09
CA TYR A 60 -16.43 -2.24 8.14
C TYR A 60 -16.46 -2.82 6.72
N PHE A 61 -15.35 -3.40 6.27
CA PHE A 61 -15.25 -4.04 4.97
C PHE A 61 -16.24 -5.22 4.84
N CYS A 62 -16.20 -6.19 5.75
CA CYS A 62 -17.11 -7.36 5.70
C CYS A 62 -18.59 -6.97 5.83
N THR A 63 -18.92 -5.84 6.46
CA THR A 63 -20.30 -5.33 6.50
C THR A 63 -20.79 -4.88 5.12
N HIS A 64 -19.91 -4.31 4.29
CA HIS A 64 -20.24 -3.85 2.94
C HIS A 64 -20.01 -4.94 1.88
N HIS A 65 -19.25 -5.97 2.23
CA HIS A 65 -18.92 -7.13 1.41
C HIS A 65 -19.33 -8.44 2.12
N PRO A 66 -20.65 -8.74 2.22
CA PRO A 66 -21.16 -9.87 2.98
C PRO A 66 -20.76 -11.24 2.41
N GLU A 67 -20.20 -11.28 1.20
CA GLU A 67 -19.58 -12.46 0.60
C GLU A 67 -18.26 -12.87 1.27
N PHE A 68 -17.64 -11.99 2.08
CA PHE A 68 -16.44 -12.30 2.86
C PHE A 68 -16.78 -12.55 4.32
N SER A 69 -16.37 -13.71 4.84
CA SER A 69 -16.33 -13.95 6.28
C SER A 69 -15.29 -13.07 6.97
N GLN A 70 -15.41 -12.91 8.29
CA GLN A 70 -14.42 -12.17 9.10
C GLN A 70 -12.99 -12.66 8.86
N LYS A 71 -12.79 -13.99 8.81
CA LYS A 71 -11.47 -14.60 8.62
C LYS A 71 -10.91 -14.30 7.22
N GLU A 72 -11.76 -14.28 6.20
CA GLU A 72 -11.35 -13.90 4.85
C GLU A 72 -10.99 -12.42 4.78
N GLY A 73 -11.76 -11.54 5.44
CA GLY A 73 -11.44 -10.12 5.58
C GLY A 73 -10.10 -9.88 6.29
N GLU A 74 -9.80 -10.62 7.36
CA GLU A 74 -8.50 -10.56 8.04
C GLU A 74 -7.35 -11.02 7.12
N SER A 75 -7.56 -12.10 6.35
CA SER A 75 -6.59 -12.58 5.37
C SER A 75 -6.40 -11.57 4.24
N LEU A 76 -7.47 -10.91 3.79
CA LEU A 76 -7.43 -9.88 2.76
C LEU A 76 -6.67 -8.65 3.24
N PHE A 77 -6.89 -8.25 4.50
CA PHE A 77 -6.16 -7.15 5.12
C PHE A 77 -4.66 -7.47 5.21
N ALA A 78 -4.29 -8.69 5.62
CA ALA A 78 -2.90 -9.12 5.60
C ALA A 78 -2.31 -9.10 4.16
N ASP A 79 -3.09 -9.50 3.15
CA ASP A 79 -2.67 -9.45 1.75
C ASP A 79 -2.48 -8.00 1.26
N LEU A 80 -3.30 -7.05 1.71
CA LEU A 80 -3.14 -5.61 1.44
C LEU A 80 -1.86 -5.06 2.07
N LEU A 81 -1.58 -5.39 3.34
CA LEU A 81 -0.35 -4.98 4.02
C LEU A 81 0.89 -5.52 3.30
N ALA A 82 0.87 -6.80 2.90
CA ALA A 82 1.92 -7.40 2.09
C ALA A 82 2.13 -6.66 0.75
N TRP A 83 1.05 -6.28 0.09
CA TRP A 83 1.11 -5.49 -1.15
C TRP A 83 1.71 -4.09 -0.92
N MET A 84 1.33 -3.38 0.15
CA MET A 84 1.91 -2.08 0.49
C MET A 84 3.43 -2.17 0.75
N TRP A 85 3.87 -3.26 1.38
CA TRP A 85 5.29 -3.53 1.57
C TRP A 85 6.00 -3.80 0.23
N LEU A 86 5.41 -4.64 -0.63
CA LEU A 86 5.94 -4.95 -1.97
C LEU A 86 6.06 -3.68 -2.82
N ASN A 87 5.07 -2.80 -2.76
CA ASN A 87 5.08 -1.50 -3.43
C ASN A 87 6.34 -0.70 -3.06
N LYS A 88 6.68 -0.60 -1.76
CA LYS A 88 7.91 0.06 -1.31
C LYS A 88 9.19 -0.66 -1.75
N GLN A 89 9.21 -1.99 -1.79
CA GLN A 89 10.39 -2.71 -2.28
C GLN A 89 10.62 -2.51 -3.77
N ARG A 90 9.55 -2.52 -4.57
CA ARG A 90 9.61 -2.25 -6.01
C ARG A 90 10.01 -0.81 -6.29
N ALA A 91 9.50 0.15 -5.52
CA ALA A 91 9.86 1.56 -5.64
C ALA A 91 11.37 1.80 -5.46
N LYS A 92 12.05 1.09 -4.54
CA LYS A 92 13.52 1.14 -4.38
C LYS A 92 14.30 0.70 -5.63
N GLN A 93 13.66 -0.07 -6.50
CA GLN A 93 14.22 -0.54 -7.77
C GLN A 93 13.77 0.33 -8.95
N GLY A 94 13.08 1.45 -8.69
CA GLY A 94 12.46 2.28 -9.73
C GLY A 94 11.26 1.63 -10.41
N LYS A 95 10.73 0.54 -9.86
CA LYS A 95 9.58 -0.19 -10.41
C LYS A 95 8.28 0.30 -9.79
N LYS A 96 7.27 0.49 -10.63
CA LYS A 96 5.89 0.82 -10.21
C LYS A 96 5.12 -0.44 -9.80
N THR A 97 4.05 -0.25 -9.04
CA THR A 97 3.18 -1.33 -8.55
C THR A 97 1.72 -0.89 -8.65
N TYR A 98 0.86 -1.79 -9.12
CA TYR A 98 -0.52 -1.45 -9.50
C TYR A 98 -1.52 -2.39 -8.83
N LEU A 99 -2.75 -1.90 -8.63
CA LEU A 99 -3.89 -2.72 -8.23
C LEU A 99 -4.78 -2.94 -9.46
N PHE A 100 -4.64 -4.10 -10.09
CA PHE A 100 -5.32 -4.43 -11.33
C PHE A 100 -6.00 -5.79 -11.22
N GLY A 101 -7.05 -5.98 -12.02
CA GLY A 101 -7.73 -7.26 -12.17
C GLY A 101 -8.08 -7.90 -10.81
N PRO A 102 -7.57 -9.12 -10.50
CA PRO A 102 -7.85 -9.79 -9.23
C PRO A 102 -7.43 -9.03 -7.96
N LEU A 103 -6.59 -7.99 -8.06
CA LEU A 103 -6.14 -7.19 -6.93
C LEU A 103 -7.06 -6.02 -6.58
N LEU A 104 -8.09 -5.72 -7.39
CA LEU A 104 -9.01 -4.60 -7.13
C LEU A 104 -9.77 -4.75 -5.79
N ILE A 105 -9.94 -5.98 -5.31
CA ILE A 105 -10.52 -6.22 -3.99
C ILE A 105 -9.61 -5.72 -2.83
N LEU A 106 -8.29 -5.68 -3.04
CA LEU A 106 -7.37 -5.05 -2.09
C LEU A 106 -7.53 -3.54 -2.09
N ASP A 107 -7.83 -2.96 -3.25
CA ASP A 107 -8.07 -1.53 -3.41
C ASP A 107 -9.35 -1.08 -2.69
N GLU A 108 -10.44 -1.84 -2.82
CA GLU A 108 -11.68 -1.61 -2.07
C GLU A 108 -11.45 -1.67 -0.55
N LEU A 109 -10.68 -2.66 -0.06
CA LEU A 109 -10.30 -2.73 1.35
C LEU A 109 -9.38 -1.58 1.77
N TRP A 110 -8.50 -1.10 0.88
CA TRP A 110 -7.66 0.04 1.17
C TRP A 110 -8.48 1.32 1.29
N HIS A 111 -9.49 1.53 0.44
CA HIS A 111 -10.45 2.63 0.61
C HIS A 111 -11.13 2.58 1.98
N ALA A 112 -11.59 1.40 2.42
CA ALA A 112 -12.12 1.24 3.77
C ALA A 112 -11.08 1.65 4.83
N PHE A 113 -9.81 1.27 4.68
CA PHE A 113 -8.76 1.67 5.63
C PHE A 113 -8.53 3.19 5.64
N ILE A 114 -8.48 3.86 4.48
CA ILE A 114 -8.31 5.31 4.38
C ILE A 114 -9.43 6.07 5.10
N LEU A 115 -10.68 5.60 4.99
CA LEU A 115 -11.83 6.19 5.69
C LEU A 115 -11.67 6.15 7.23
N HIS A 116 -10.90 5.20 7.75
CA HIS A 116 -10.48 5.14 9.15
C HIS A 116 -9.23 6.01 9.36
N THR A 117 -9.34 7.29 8.99
CA THR A 117 -8.25 8.25 8.80
C THR A 117 -7.22 8.29 9.95
N ARG A 118 -7.65 8.21 11.21
CA ARG A 118 -6.74 8.23 12.37
C ARG A 118 -5.85 6.99 12.39
N ASP A 119 -6.46 5.80 12.29
CA ASP A 119 -5.72 4.55 12.26
C ASP A 119 -4.82 4.47 11.03
N TYR A 120 -5.28 4.98 9.89
CA TYR A 120 -4.52 4.97 8.65
C TYR A 120 -3.29 5.89 8.69
N VAL A 121 -3.43 7.10 9.24
CA VAL A 121 -2.31 8.04 9.44
C VAL A 121 -1.30 7.49 10.43
N ASP A 122 -1.77 6.90 11.54
CA ASP A 122 -0.90 6.31 12.56
C ASP A 122 -0.15 5.11 12.01
N PHE A 123 -0.84 4.22 11.28
CA PHE A 123 -0.24 3.09 10.57
C PHE A 123 0.82 3.58 9.57
N SER A 124 0.46 4.54 8.72
CA SER A 124 1.34 5.04 7.66
C SER A 124 2.62 5.66 8.26
N THR A 125 2.45 6.52 9.26
CA THR A 125 3.58 7.16 9.96
C THR A 125 4.45 6.14 10.67
N ARG A 126 3.84 5.14 11.34
CA ARG A 126 4.57 4.12 12.08
C ARG A 126 5.41 3.21 11.18
N TYR A 127 4.85 2.75 10.06
CA TYR A 127 5.48 1.73 9.24
C TYR A 127 6.22 2.30 8.03
N PHE A 128 5.80 3.44 7.51
CA PHE A 128 6.38 4.05 6.31
C PHE A 128 7.02 5.42 6.57
N ASN A 129 6.96 5.92 7.80
CA ASN A 129 7.50 7.22 8.23
C ASN A 129 6.92 8.43 7.45
N THR A 130 5.80 8.21 6.75
CA THR A 130 5.04 9.21 6.00
C THR A 130 3.63 8.68 5.75
N TYR A 131 2.71 9.56 5.33
CA TYR A 131 1.42 9.12 4.81
C TYR A 131 1.65 8.23 3.58
N PHE A 132 1.08 7.03 3.56
CA PHE A 132 1.17 6.17 2.39
C PHE A 132 0.11 6.65 1.39
N HIS A 133 0.54 7.28 0.30
CA HIS A 133 -0.40 7.89 -0.63
C HIS A 133 -1.13 6.82 -1.46
N HIS A 134 -2.44 7.02 -1.58
CA HIS A 134 -3.28 6.33 -2.56
C HIS A 134 -3.44 7.28 -3.73
N ASP A 135 -2.52 7.17 -4.68
CA ASP A 135 -2.53 7.99 -5.88
C ASP A 135 -3.48 7.36 -6.89
N ILE A 136 -4.29 8.19 -7.55
CA ILE A 136 -5.33 7.75 -8.50
C ILE A 136 -4.93 8.26 -9.88
N GLU A 137 -4.93 7.37 -10.87
CA GLU A 137 -4.75 7.75 -12.27
C GLU A 137 -5.90 8.62 -12.76
N ALA A 138 -5.55 9.59 -13.61
CA ALA A 138 -6.56 10.39 -14.28
C ALA A 138 -7.39 9.52 -15.23
N ILE A 139 -8.70 9.79 -15.29
CA ILE A 139 -9.61 9.08 -16.19
C ILE A 139 -9.10 9.17 -17.63
N GLY A 140 -8.98 8.04 -18.31
CA GLY A 140 -8.46 7.94 -19.68
C GLY A 140 -6.93 8.03 -19.79
N GLN A 141 -6.22 8.01 -18.67
CA GLN A 141 -4.75 7.91 -18.59
C GLN A 141 -4.33 6.67 -17.79
N GLU A 142 -5.17 5.65 -17.78
CA GLU A 142 -4.90 4.42 -17.05
C GLU A 142 -3.67 3.70 -17.63
N HIS A 143 -2.75 3.25 -16.78
CA HIS A 143 -1.55 2.55 -17.23
C HIS A 143 -1.91 1.17 -17.74
N GLU A 144 -1.64 0.94 -19.03
CA GLU A 144 -1.74 -0.36 -19.66
C GLU A 144 -0.45 -1.15 -19.38
N MET A 145 -0.54 -2.16 -18.50
CA MET A 145 0.60 -3.00 -18.20
C MET A 145 1.00 -3.87 -19.39
N ALA A 146 2.28 -3.82 -19.76
CA ALA A 146 2.85 -4.70 -20.76
C ALA A 146 3.06 -6.13 -20.21
N GLU A 147 3.17 -7.12 -21.09
CA GLU A 147 3.30 -8.53 -20.71
C GLU A 147 4.58 -8.84 -19.91
N ASP A 148 5.69 -8.20 -20.29
CA ASP A 148 6.97 -8.27 -19.59
C ASP A 148 6.87 -7.61 -18.21
N GLU A 149 6.24 -6.44 -18.11
CA GLU A 149 5.98 -5.76 -16.84
C GLU A 149 5.12 -6.60 -15.89
N LEU A 150 4.07 -7.25 -16.41
CA LEU A 150 3.24 -8.18 -15.65
C LEU A 150 4.04 -9.39 -15.17
N SER A 151 4.86 -9.97 -16.04
CA SER A 151 5.71 -11.11 -15.71
C SER A 151 6.72 -10.76 -14.60
N GLU A 152 7.35 -9.59 -14.70
CA GLU A 152 8.24 -9.08 -13.66
C GLU A 152 7.50 -8.82 -12.33
N TYR A 153 6.29 -8.27 -12.39
CA TYR A 153 5.46 -8.05 -11.20
C TYR A 153 5.12 -9.37 -10.50
N LEU A 154 4.66 -10.38 -11.24
CA LEU A 154 4.34 -11.69 -10.67
C LEU A 154 5.59 -12.37 -10.11
N GLN A 155 6.73 -12.26 -10.78
CA GLN A 155 8.00 -12.78 -10.28
C GLN A 155 8.39 -12.12 -8.95
N ASP A 156 8.23 -10.80 -8.83
CA ASP A 156 8.47 -10.10 -7.57
C ASP A 156 7.47 -10.55 -6.48
N CYS A 157 6.19 -10.74 -6.79
CA CYS A 157 5.23 -11.32 -5.83
C CYS A 157 5.66 -12.71 -5.34
N PHE A 158 6.12 -13.60 -6.23
CA PHE A 158 6.62 -14.92 -5.84
C PHE A 158 7.86 -14.82 -4.95
N THR A 159 8.82 -14.00 -5.34
CA THR A 159 10.09 -13.81 -4.62
C THR A 159 9.87 -13.24 -3.22
N TYR A 160 9.01 -12.22 -3.10
CA TYR A 160 8.88 -11.44 -1.88
C TYR A 160 7.73 -11.88 -0.97
N LEU A 161 6.59 -12.29 -1.55
CA LEU A 161 5.37 -12.61 -0.81
C LEU A 161 5.07 -14.11 -0.78
N GLY A 162 5.75 -14.89 -1.62
CA GLY A 162 5.62 -16.34 -1.69
C GLY A 162 4.42 -16.82 -2.50
N SER A 163 4.47 -18.10 -2.89
CA SER A 163 3.48 -18.73 -3.78
C SER A 163 2.06 -18.74 -3.21
N GLN A 164 1.91 -18.78 -1.89
CA GLN A 164 0.59 -18.77 -1.24
C GLN A 164 -0.15 -17.43 -1.42
N TRP A 165 0.57 -16.31 -1.36
CA TRP A 165 -0.03 -14.99 -1.62
C TRP A 165 -0.47 -14.89 -3.08
N VAL A 166 0.39 -15.31 -4.02
CA VAL A 166 0.07 -15.33 -5.45
C VAL A 166 -1.13 -16.22 -5.72
N ALA A 167 -1.17 -17.43 -5.17
CA ALA A 167 -2.29 -18.35 -5.36
C ALA A 167 -3.62 -17.74 -4.86
N ARG A 168 -3.65 -17.11 -3.69
CA ARG A 168 -4.88 -16.46 -3.19
C ARG A 168 -5.35 -15.31 -4.08
N ARG A 169 -4.43 -14.48 -4.54
CA ARG A 169 -4.78 -13.27 -5.30
C ARG A 169 -5.05 -13.54 -6.77
N PHE A 170 -4.41 -14.53 -7.37
CA PHE A 170 -4.49 -14.79 -8.81
C PHE A 170 -5.18 -16.12 -9.16
N ALA A 171 -5.77 -16.83 -8.21
CA ALA A 171 -6.50 -18.08 -8.48
C ALA A 171 -7.58 -17.95 -9.56
N SER A 172 -8.28 -16.81 -9.63
CA SER A 172 -9.34 -16.57 -10.62
C SER A 172 -8.83 -16.18 -12.01
N ALA A 173 -7.52 -15.93 -12.15
CA ALA A 173 -6.86 -15.59 -13.42
C ALA A 173 -6.09 -16.77 -14.03
N LEU A 174 -6.06 -17.92 -13.33
CA LEU A 174 -5.45 -19.17 -13.78
C LEU A 174 -6.47 -20.10 -14.46
#